data_AF-W9WQY3-F1
#
_entry.id   AF-W9WQY3-F1
#
_cell.length_a   1.000
_cell.length_b   1.000
_cell.length_c   1.000
_cell.angle_alpha   90.00
_cell.angle_beta   90.00
_cell.angle_gamma   90.00
#
_symmetry.space_group_name_H-M   'P 1'
#
loop_
_entity.id
_entity.type
_entity.pdbx_description
1 polymer ?
#
loop_
_entity_poly.entity_id
_entity_poly.type
_entity_poly.pdbx_seq_one_letter_code
_entity_poly.pdbx_strand_id
1 'polypeptide(L)'
;MLSRLRRFIRVDPIPNTGSVARDLLASERTFLAWARTGLGFIALGVALEKVEAFAALSPTLFHLKDSRTKLAAGVLVASGSLCVGHGTLRYFSTLRLLREGKFRPNTGGISLMAMTCIGIAVAGSILVIENEAEQERAREKEKQKM
;
A
#
# COMPACT_ATOMS: atom_id res chain seq x y z
N MET A 1 4.35 27.02 -5.64
CA MET A 1 4.55 26.13 -4.47
C MET A 1 5.04 24.72 -4.81
N LEU A 2 4.65 24.10 -5.95
CA LEU A 2 5.09 22.74 -6.32
C LEU A 2 6.60 22.56 -6.60
N SER A 3 7.34 23.64 -6.91
CA SER A 3 8.77 23.58 -7.24
C SER A 3 9.68 23.34 -6.03
N ARG A 4 9.26 23.71 -4.81
CA ARG A 4 10.04 23.49 -3.58
C ARG A 4 9.94 22.06 -3.07
N LEU A 5 8.77 21.43 -3.21
CA LEU A 5 8.56 20.02 -2.85
C LEU A 5 9.40 19.07 -3.72
N ARG A 6 9.55 19.41 -5.01
CA ARG A 6 10.34 18.64 -5.97
C ARG A 6 11.85 18.64 -5.67
N ARG A 7 12.35 19.66 -4.95
CA ARG A 7 13.76 19.84 -4.61
C ARG A 7 14.19 19.02 -3.38
N PHE A 8 13.25 18.70 -2.48
CA PHE A 8 13.50 17.85 -1.31
C PHE A 8 13.58 16.35 -1.66
N ILE A 9 12.98 15.96 -2.79
CA ILE A 9 12.85 14.57 -3.24
C ILE A 9 14.03 14.13 -4.13
N ARG A 10 14.76 15.08 -4.71
CA ARG A 10 15.84 14.79 -5.68
C ARG A 10 17.20 15.02 -5.06
N VAL A 11 17.80 13.95 -4.55
CA VAL A 11 19.24 13.90 -4.28
C VAL A 11 19.99 13.77 -5.61
N ASP A 12 21.10 14.48 -5.71
CA ASP A 12 21.97 14.43 -6.88
C ASP A 12 22.64 13.04 -6.99
N PRO A 13 22.91 12.55 -8.21
CA PRO A 13 23.64 11.30 -8.40
C PRO A 13 25.04 11.42 -7.80
N ILE A 14 25.36 10.51 -6.88
CA ILE A 14 26.71 10.34 -6.33
C ILE A 14 27.47 9.30 -7.15
N PRO A 15 28.81 9.42 -7.31
CA PRO A 15 29.60 8.41 -7.99
C PRO A 15 29.52 7.08 -7.23
N ASN A 16 29.29 5.97 -7.95
CA ASN A 16 29.33 4.65 -7.36
C ASN A 16 30.79 4.14 -7.36
N THR A 17 31.44 4.23 -6.20
CA THR A 17 32.81 3.72 -5.98
C THR A 17 32.83 2.25 -5.53
N GLY A 18 31.67 1.61 -5.35
CA GLY A 18 31.52 0.25 -4.88
C GLY A 18 31.32 -0.79 -5.98
N SER A 19 31.04 -2.03 -5.58
CA SER A 19 30.74 -3.13 -6.50
C SER A 19 29.34 -2.99 -7.09
N VAL A 20 29.28 -2.69 -8.39
CA VAL A 20 28.03 -2.60 -9.16
C VAL A 20 27.22 -3.90 -9.09
N ALA A 21 27.89 -5.06 -9.16
CA ALA A 21 27.22 -6.36 -9.11
C ALA A 21 26.49 -6.58 -7.78
N ARG A 22 27.11 -6.18 -6.66
CA ARG A 22 26.51 -6.27 -5.32
C ARG A 22 25.28 -5.36 -5.19
N ASP A 23 25.38 -4.12 -5.68
CA ASP A 23 24.30 -3.13 -5.58
C ASP A 23 23.11 -3.48 -6.49
N LEU A 24 23.38 -4.11 -7.63
CA LEU A 24 22.35 -4.66 -8.52
C LEU A 24 21.61 -5.81 -7.84
N LEU A 25 22.33 -6.80 -7.30
CA LEU A 25 21.73 -7.94 -6.60
C LEU A 25 20.92 -7.49 -5.37
N ALA A 26 21.37 -6.45 -4.67
CA ALA A 26 20.61 -5.84 -3.59
C ALA A 26 19.32 -5.20 -4.11
N SER A 27 19.39 -4.45 -5.22
CA SER A 27 18.22 -3.83 -5.85
C SER A 27 17.20 -4.86 -6.32
N GLU A 28 17.64 -5.97 -6.93
CA GLU A 28 16.78 -7.09 -7.33
C GLU A 28 16.06 -7.71 -6.12
N ARG A 29 16.76 -7.95 -5.01
CA ARG A 29 16.13 -8.48 -3.78
C ARG A 29 15.06 -7.53 -3.25
N THR A 30 15.32 -6.22 -3.24
CA THR A 30 14.31 -5.26 -2.81
C THR A 30 13.10 -5.24 -3.76
N PHE A 31 13.33 -5.32 -5.07
CA PHE A 31 12.27 -5.40 -6.06
C PHE A 31 11.39 -6.64 -5.85
N LEU A 32 11.99 -7.82 -5.66
CA LEU A 32 11.24 -9.06 -5.40
C LEU A 32 10.44 -9.00 -4.09
N ALA A 33 10.96 -8.31 -3.07
CA ALA A 33 10.20 -8.08 -1.84
C ALA A 33 8.96 -7.19 -2.09
N TRP A 34 9.12 -6.08 -2.82
CA TRP A 34 8.02 -5.20 -3.23
C TRP A 34 6.98 -5.90 -4.11
N ALA A 35 7.44 -6.75 -5.02
CA ALA A 35 6.57 -7.55 -5.87
C ALA A 35 5.77 -8.56 -5.03
N ARG A 36 6.42 -9.26 -4.09
CA ARG A 36 5.76 -10.22 -3.20
C ARG A 36 4.67 -9.56 -2.35
N THR A 37 4.96 -8.43 -1.71
CA THR A 37 3.97 -7.74 -0.87
C THR A 37 2.81 -7.19 -1.69
N GLY A 38 3.09 -6.62 -2.87
CA GLY A 38 2.04 -6.08 -3.73
C GLY A 38 1.14 -7.17 -4.31
N LEU A 39 1.69 -8.32 -4.72
CA LEU A 39 0.90 -9.49 -5.12
C LEU A 39 0.04 -10.02 -3.97
N GLY A 40 0.55 -10.01 -2.73
CA GLY A 40 -0.23 -10.38 -1.55
C GLY A 40 -1.46 -9.48 -1.36
N PHE A 41 -1.31 -8.16 -1.49
CA PHE A 41 -2.44 -7.24 -1.40
C PHE A 41 -3.45 -7.39 -2.55
N ILE A 42 -2.96 -7.59 -3.78
CA ILE A 42 -3.82 -7.87 -4.93
C ILE A 42 -4.63 -9.16 -4.69
N ALA A 43 -3.97 -10.23 -4.27
CA ALA A 43 -4.62 -11.51 -4.00
C ALA A 43 -5.67 -11.40 -2.90
N LEU A 44 -5.36 -10.69 -1.80
CA LEU A 44 -6.31 -10.45 -0.71
C LEU A 44 -7.50 -9.60 -1.17
N GLY A 45 -7.29 -8.59 -2.01
CA GLY A 45 -8.38 -7.76 -2.54
C GLY A 45 -9.31 -8.56 -3.46
N VAL A 46 -8.74 -9.41 -4.32
CA VAL A 46 -9.52 -10.32 -5.17
C VAL A 46 -10.26 -11.37 -4.32
N ALA A 47 -9.64 -11.89 -3.25
CA ALA A 47 -10.30 -12.83 -2.35
C ALA A 47 -11.51 -12.21 -1.65
N LEU A 48 -11.43 -10.94 -1.22
CA LEU A 48 -12.56 -10.22 -0.62
C LEU A 48 -13.76 -10.11 -1.57
N GLU A 49 -13.53 -9.78 -2.84
CA GLU A 49 -14.60 -9.76 -3.88
C GLU A 49 -15.24 -11.13 -4.07
N LYS A 50 -14.44 -12.21 -4.01
CA LYS A 50 -14.96 -13.59 -4.15
C LYS A 50 -15.79 -14.04 -2.95
N VAL A 51 -15.38 -13.64 -1.74
CA VAL A 51 -16.15 -13.92 -0.51
C VAL A 51 -17.50 -13.20 -0.55
N GLU A 52 -17.54 -11.94 -1.00
CA GLU A 52 -18.78 -11.18 -1.19
C GLU A 52 -19.70 -11.83 -2.24
N ALA A 53 -19.15 -12.23 -3.39
CA ALA A 53 -19.92 -12.93 -4.43
C ALA A 53 -20.55 -14.24 -3.91
N PHE A 54 -19.89 -14.94 -3.00
CA PHE A 54 -20.41 -16.13 -2.36
C PHE A 54 -21.47 -15.81 -1.29
N ALA A 55 -21.25 -14.75 -0.50
CA ALA A 55 -22.21 -14.27 0.50
C ALA A 55 -23.53 -13.77 -0.12
N ALA A 56 -23.46 -13.13 -1.30
CA ALA A 56 -24.65 -12.71 -2.05
C ALA A 56 -25.55 -13.87 -2.49
N LEU A 57 -25.00 -15.09 -2.62
CA LEU A 57 -25.75 -16.30 -2.94
C LEU A 57 -26.50 -16.87 -1.71
N SER A 58 -26.13 -16.46 -0.49
CA SER A 58 -26.75 -16.87 0.77
C SER A 58 -27.10 -15.65 1.64
N PRO A 59 -28.17 -14.91 1.28
CA PRO A 59 -28.51 -13.63 1.92
C PRO A 59 -28.95 -13.75 3.40
N THR A 60 -29.13 -14.98 3.91
CA THR A 60 -29.60 -15.25 5.27
C THR A 60 -28.50 -15.22 6.33
N LEU A 61 -27.21 -15.22 5.97
CA LEU A 61 -26.11 -15.36 6.95
C LEU A 61 -25.23 -14.11 7.12
N PHE A 62 -25.18 -13.20 6.14
CA PHE A 62 -24.31 -12.02 6.18
C PHE A 62 -24.99 -10.79 5.60
N HIS A 63 -25.48 -9.90 6.47
CA HIS A 63 -25.95 -8.56 6.11
C HIS A 63 -24.73 -7.62 5.94
N LEU A 64 -23.81 -7.96 5.03
CA LEU A 64 -22.66 -7.11 4.74
C LEU A 64 -23.12 -5.92 3.89
N LYS A 65 -22.76 -4.71 4.33
CA LYS A 65 -23.07 -3.45 3.65
C LYS A 65 -22.18 -3.36 2.40
N ASP A 66 -22.63 -4.00 1.32
CA ASP A 66 -22.01 -4.24 -0.01
C ASP A 66 -21.10 -3.09 -0.53
N SER A 67 -21.40 -1.84 -0.18
CA SER A 67 -20.61 -0.68 -0.61
C SER A 67 -19.25 -0.53 0.11
N ARG A 68 -19.12 -0.85 1.40
CA ARG A 68 -17.86 -0.68 2.15
C ARG A 68 -16.83 -1.75 1.80
N THR A 69 -17.26 -3.00 1.58
CA THR A 69 -16.35 -4.10 1.25
C THR A 69 -15.76 -3.97 -0.16
N LYS A 70 -16.57 -3.58 -1.15
CA LYS A 70 -16.09 -3.27 -2.51
C LYS A 70 -15.05 -2.17 -2.53
N LEU A 71 -15.25 -1.11 -1.73
CA LEU A 71 -14.25 -0.06 -1.55
C LEU A 71 -12.96 -0.61 -0.92
N ALA A 72 -13.07 -1.44 0.12
CA ALA A 72 -11.90 -2.05 0.77
C ALA A 72 -11.11 -2.97 -0.18
N ALA A 73 -11.80 -3.80 -0.96
CA ALA A 73 -11.19 -4.65 -1.97
C ALA A 73 -10.49 -3.83 -3.06
N GLY A 74 -11.16 -2.79 -3.58
CA GLY A 74 -10.58 -1.86 -4.55
C GLY A 74 -9.33 -1.16 -4.02
N VAL A 75 -9.34 -0.70 -2.75
CA VAL A 75 -8.18 -0.08 -2.10
C VAL A 75 -7.02 -1.08 -1.96
N LEU A 76 -7.31 -2.35 -1.64
CA LEU A 76 -6.29 -3.39 -1.53
C LEU A 76 -5.63 -3.72 -2.87
N VAL A 77 -6.43 -3.88 -3.92
CA VAL A 77 -5.90 -4.12 -5.28
C VAL A 77 -5.11 -2.91 -5.76
N ALA A 78 -5.61 -1.69 -5.54
CA ALA A 78 -4.93 -0.46 -5.92
C ALA A 78 -3.60 -0.29 -5.17
N SER A 79 -3.58 -0.48 -3.85
CA SER A 79 -2.37 -0.38 -3.04
C SER A 79 -1.33 -1.44 -3.42
N GLY A 80 -1.74 -2.68 -3.67
CA GLY A 80 -0.85 -3.74 -4.17
C GLY A 80 -0.29 -3.45 -5.57
N SER A 81 -1.11 -2.90 -6.46
CA SER A 81 -0.68 -2.51 -7.82
C SER A 81 0.32 -1.35 -7.76
N LEU A 82 0.08 -0.34 -6.91
CA LEU A 82 1.00 0.76 -6.68
C LEU A 82 2.33 0.28 -6.08
N CYS A 83 2.27 -0.67 -5.14
CA CYS A 83 3.43 -1.31 -4.53
C CYS A 83 4.34 -1.98 -5.58
N VAL A 84 3.76 -2.81 -6.46
CA VAL A 84 4.49 -3.47 -7.56
C VAL A 84 5.00 -2.44 -8.58
N GLY A 85 4.16 -1.50 -9.00
CA GLY A 85 4.52 -0.46 -9.96
C GLY A 85 5.68 0.41 -9.47
N HIS A 86 5.63 0.85 -8.22
CA HIS A 86 6.70 1.62 -7.59
C HIS A 86 8.01 0.81 -7.51
N GLY A 87 7.94 -0.47 -7.11
CA GLY A 87 9.09 -1.38 -7.11
C GLY A 87 9.75 -1.48 -8.49
N THR A 88 8.95 -1.67 -9.54
CA THR A 88 9.42 -1.76 -10.93
C THR A 88 10.09 -0.46 -11.40
N LEU A 89 9.44 0.69 -11.20
CA LEU A 89 9.97 2.00 -11.60
C LEU A 89 11.30 2.30 -10.89
N ARG A 90 11.38 1.98 -9.59
CA ARG A 90 12.61 2.15 -8.80
C ARG A 90 13.71 1.22 -9.30
N TYR A 91 13.41 -0.04 -9.58
CA TYR A 91 14.38 -1.01 -10.10
C TYR A 91 15.03 -0.52 -11.39
N PHE A 92 14.22 -0.20 -12.41
CA PHE A 92 14.75 0.27 -13.70
C PHE A 92 15.50 1.60 -13.61
N SER A 93 15.05 2.52 -12.75
CA SER A 93 15.76 3.78 -12.52
C SER A 93 17.13 3.55 -11.90
N THR A 94 17.23 2.62 -10.95
CA THR A 94 18.51 2.27 -10.28
C THR A 94 19.44 1.54 -11.22
N LEU A 95 18.91 0.61 -12.02
CA LEU A 95 19.66 -0.14 -13.03
C LEU A 95 20.33 0.81 -14.05
N ARG A 96 19.59 1.83 -14.53
CA ARG A 96 20.14 2.83 -15.47
C ARG A 96 21.28 3.63 -14.83
N LEU A 97 21.09 4.13 -13.61
CA LEU A 97 22.10 4.90 -12.90
C LEU A 97 23.36 4.09 -12.62
N LEU A 98 23.19 2.84 -12.16
CA LEU A 98 24.31 1.94 -11.87
C LEU A 98 25.14 1.63 -13.12
N ARG A 99 24.51 1.52 -14.30
CA ARG A 99 25.23 1.38 -15.58
C ARG A 99 26.04 2.62 -15.96
N GLU A 100 25.62 3.80 -15.53
CA GLU A 100 26.35 5.07 -15.71
C GLU A 100 27.45 5.28 -14.65
N GLY A 101 27.70 4.31 -13.77
CA GLY A 101 28.64 4.45 -12.65
C GLY A 101 28.15 5.43 -11.57
N LYS A 102 26.84 5.72 -11.54
CA LYS A 102 26.21 6.66 -10.61
C LYS A 102 25.18 5.96 -9.73
N PHE A 103 24.94 6.52 -8.55
CA PHE A 103 23.87 6.07 -7.67
C PHE A 103 23.05 7.26 -7.19
N ARG A 104 21.73 7.15 -7.23
CA ARG A 104 20.84 8.14 -6.61
C ARG A 104 20.16 7.52 -5.39
N PRO A 105 20.42 8.05 -4.18
CA PRO A 105 19.64 7.72 -3.01
C PRO A 105 18.16 8.04 -3.26
N ASN A 106 17.28 7.05 -3.09
CA ASN A 106 15.84 7.23 -3.31
C ASN A 106 15.15 7.74 -2.05
N THR A 107 15.55 8.92 -1.58
CA THR A 107 14.90 9.60 -0.44
C THR A 107 13.43 9.90 -0.72
N GLY A 108 13.10 10.23 -1.97
CA GLY A 108 11.73 10.47 -2.42
C GLY A 108 10.79 9.28 -2.29
N GLY A 109 11.15 8.13 -2.85
CA GLY A 109 10.29 6.95 -2.79
C GLY A 109 10.18 6.34 -1.40
N ILE A 110 11.25 6.39 -0.58
CA ILE A 110 11.22 5.89 0.80
C ILE A 110 10.32 6.78 1.66
N SER A 111 10.43 8.10 1.56
CA SER A 111 9.57 9.03 2.31
C SER A 111 8.10 8.93 1.90
N LEU A 112 7.81 8.83 0.60
CA LEU A 112 6.44 8.61 0.11
C LEU A 112 5.84 7.32 0.67
N MET A 113 6.60 6.22 0.61
CA MET A 113 6.15 4.93 1.12
C MET A 113 5.90 4.96 2.63
N ALA A 114 6.81 5.55 3.40
CA ALA A 114 6.63 5.70 4.85
C ALA A 114 5.36 6.50 5.18
N MET A 115 5.12 7.60 4.46
CA MET A 115 3.91 8.40 4.61
C MET A 115 2.64 7.62 4.23
N THR A 116 2.68 6.83 3.16
CA THR A 116 1.55 5.98 2.76
C THR A 116 1.25 4.91 3.81
N CYS A 117 2.26 4.24 4.35
CA CYS A 117 2.08 3.25 5.43
C CYS A 117 1.48 3.89 6.69
N ILE A 118 1.98 5.05 7.11
CA ILE A 118 1.43 5.79 8.26
C ILE A 118 -0.03 6.20 7.97
N GLY A 119 -0.30 6.72 6.77
CA GLY A 119 -1.65 7.13 6.37
C GLY A 119 -2.65 5.98 6.40
N ILE A 120 -2.28 4.81 5.87
CA ILE A 120 -3.12 3.61 5.91
C ILE A 120 -3.35 3.15 7.35
N ALA A 121 -2.31 3.14 8.19
CA ALA A 121 -2.42 2.74 9.59
C ALA A 121 -3.37 3.66 10.36
N VAL A 122 -3.21 4.98 10.23
CA VAL A 122 -4.06 5.97 10.90
C VAL A 122 -5.50 5.87 10.41
N ALA A 123 -5.73 5.79 9.10
CA ALA A 123 -7.07 5.63 8.53
C ALA A 123 -7.73 4.33 9.02
N GLY A 124 -6.98 3.23 9.06
CA GLY A 124 -7.45 1.95 9.59
C GLY A 124 -7.85 2.05 11.06
N SER A 125 -7.04 2.69 11.90
CA SER A 125 -7.36 2.90 13.32
C SER A 125 -8.61 3.75 13.52
N ILE A 126 -8.77 4.84 12.75
CA ILE A 126 -9.96 5.70 12.83
C ILE A 126 -11.22 4.91 12.48
N LEU A 127 -11.19 4.13 11.39
CA LEU A 127 -12.34 3.32 10.98
C LEU A 127 -12.74 2.26 12.02
N VAL A 128 -11.75 1.67 12.71
CA VAL A 128 -12.01 0.69 13.79
C VAL A 128 -12.69 1.38 14.98
N ILE A 129 -12.17 2.53 15.41
CA ILE A 129 -12.75 3.30 16.53
C ILE A 129 -14.17 3.75 16.22
N GLU A 130 -14.43 4.25 15.00
CA GLU A 130 -15.77 4.62 14.56
C GLU A 130 -16.75 3.43 14.60
N ASN A 131 -16.29 2.25 14.16
CA ASN A 131 -17.10 1.04 14.17
C ASN A 131 -17.43 0.57 15.59
N GLU A 132 -16.46 0.61 16.52
CA GLU A 132 -16.69 0.31 17.94
C GLU A 132 -17.70 1.29 18.56
N ALA A 133 -17.55 2.59 18.29
CA ALA A 133 -18.46 3.62 18.78
C ALA A 133 -19.89 3.50 18.21
N GLU A 134 -20.05 3.08 16.94
CA GLU A 134 -21.37 2.78 16.36
C GLU A 134 -22.03 1.58 17.07
N GLN A 135 -21.26 0.54 17.40
CA GLN A 135 -21.78 -0.63 18.10
C GLN A 135 -22.19 -0.32 19.55
N GLU A 136 -21.42 0.49 20.28
CA GLU A 136 -21.77 0.88 21.64
C GLU A 136 -23.09 1.66 21.69
N ARG A 137 -23.26 2.65 20.80
CA ARG A 137 -24.52 3.43 20.70
C ARG A 137 -25.71 2.56 20.33
N ALA A 138 -25.52 1.54 19.51
CA ALA A 138 -26.58 0.59 19.17
C ALA A 138 -27.02 -0.22 20.39
N ARG A 139 -26.07 -0.72 21.19
CA ARG A 139 -26.35 -1.47 22.44
C ARG A 139 -27.05 -0.60 23.49
N GLU A 140 -26.68 0.67 23.63
CA GLU A 140 -27.35 1.59 24.57
C GLU A 140 -28.81 1.86 24.20
N LYS A 141 -29.10 2.05 22.90
CA LYS A 141 -30.47 2.23 22.40
C LYS A 141 -31.34 0.99 22.62
N GLU A 142 -30.75 -0.19 22.53
CA GLU A 142 -31.46 -1.45 22.77
C GLU A 142 -31.79 -1.64 24.25
N LYS A 143 -30.86 -1.29 25.17
CA LYS A 143 -31.10 -1.28 26.62
C LYS A 143 -32.17 -0.27 27.06
N GLN A 144 -32.28 0.88 26.39
CA GLN A 144 -33.31 1.88 26.71
C GLN A 144 -34.72 1.52 26.24
N LYS A 145 -34.85 0.53 25.33
CA LYS A 145 -36.14 0.06 24.82
C LYS A 145 -36.75 -1.09 25.63
N MET A 146 -35.98 -1.70 26.54
CA MET A 146 -36.40 -2.79 27.43
C MET A 146 -36.76 -2.23 28.81
#